data_AF-A0A3E0NBP1-F1
#
_entry.id   AF-A0A3E0NBP1-F1
#
_cell.length_a   1.000
_cell.length_b   1.000
_cell.length_c   1.000
_cell.angle_alpha   90.00
_cell.angle_beta   90.00
_cell.angle_gamma   90.00
#
_symmetry.space_group_name_H-M   'P 1'
#
loop_
_entity.id
_entity.type
_entity.pdbx_description
1 polymer ?
#
loop_
_entity_poly.entity_id
_entity_poly.type
_entity_poly.pdbx_seq_one_letter_code
_entity_poly.pdbx_strand_id
1 'polypeptide(L)'
;MAAGLAGALVSAIAWAAITASTGYQIGYVAIAVGFVVGFAIRIAGKGMDPIFGYIGAGLALLGCAVGNLLSVSYFVADELDLSFADFLLNLNVPLVVEMMKASFSPMDLLFYGLAIYAGYKFSFRQITQDELNELAAASA
;
A
#
# COMPACT_ATOMS: atom_id res chain seq x y z
N MET A 1 -9.18 -8.17 6.84
CA MET A 1 -8.66 -8.40 5.48
C MET A 1 -9.30 -7.49 4.44
N ALA A 2 -10.64 -7.50 4.29
CA ALA A 2 -11.34 -6.66 3.30
C ALA A 2 -10.98 -5.16 3.37
N ALA A 3 -10.95 -4.58 4.59
CA ALA A 3 -10.55 -3.18 4.76
C ALA A 3 -9.10 -2.88 4.34
N GLY A 4 -8.16 -3.81 4.61
CA GLY A 4 -6.78 -3.67 4.16
C GLY A 4 -6.64 -3.73 2.64
N LEU A 5 -7.40 -4.62 1.98
CA LEU A 5 -7.46 -4.70 0.52
C LEU A 5 -8.03 -3.41 -0.08
N ALA A 6 -9.13 -2.91 0.47
CA ALA A 6 -9.71 -1.63 0.06
C ALA A 6 -8.70 -0.48 0.25
N GLY A 7 -8.02 -0.43 1.39
CA GLY A 7 -6.97 0.55 1.67
C GLY A 7 -5.80 0.46 0.67
N ALA A 8 -5.39 -0.75 0.29
CA ALA A 8 -4.33 -0.97 -0.68
C ALA A 8 -4.74 -0.50 -2.08
N LEU A 9 -5.96 -0.82 -2.52
CA LEU A 9 -6.50 -0.39 -3.80
C LEU A 9 -6.65 1.14 -3.88
N VAL A 10 -7.24 1.76 -2.85
CA VAL A 10 -7.39 3.21 -2.77
C VAL A 10 -6.03 3.91 -2.81
N SER A 11 -5.06 3.38 -2.07
CA SER A 11 -3.71 3.94 -2.04
C SER A 11 -2.97 3.77 -3.37
N ALA A 12 -3.16 2.64 -4.06
CA ALA A 12 -2.56 2.40 -5.37
C ALA A 12 -3.13 3.35 -6.43
N ILE A 13 -4.44 3.57 -6.43
CA ILE A 13 -5.10 4.54 -7.33
C ILE A 13 -4.62 5.96 -7.02
N ALA A 14 -4.56 6.33 -5.73
CA ALA A 14 -4.07 7.63 -5.30
C ALA A 14 -2.60 7.84 -5.75
N TRP A 15 -1.75 6.82 -5.63
CA TRP A 15 -0.38 6.87 -6.14
C TRP A 15 -0.38 7.14 -7.64
N ALA A 16 -1.09 6.34 -8.43
CA ALA A 16 -1.15 6.54 -9.88
C ALA A 16 -1.64 7.95 -10.27
N ALA A 17 -2.65 8.48 -9.57
CA ALA A 17 -3.16 9.83 -9.79
C ALA A 17 -2.14 10.93 -9.43
N ILE A 18 -1.40 10.77 -8.33
CA ILE A 18 -0.30 11.67 -7.96
C ILE A 18 0.78 11.64 -9.04
N THR A 19 1.16 10.45 -9.51
CA THR A 19 2.14 10.31 -10.60
C THR A 19 1.64 11.01 -11.87
N ALA A 20 0.39 10.78 -12.27
CA ALA A 20 -0.18 11.37 -13.48
C ALA A 20 -0.27 12.90 -13.43
N SER A 21 -0.56 13.47 -12.26
CA SER A 21 -0.66 14.93 -12.08
C SER A 21 0.71 15.62 -11.92
N THR A 22 1.72 14.91 -11.43
CA THR A 22 3.06 15.49 -11.18
C THR A 22 4.06 15.19 -12.28
N GLY A 23 3.84 14.15 -13.08
CA GLY A 23 4.80 13.64 -14.05
C GLY A 23 6.01 12.93 -13.40
N TYR A 24 5.99 12.72 -12.08
CA TYR A 24 7.09 12.09 -11.35
C TYR A 24 6.62 10.90 -10.53
N GLN A 25 7.41 9.84 -10.55
CA GLN A 25 7.22 8.72 -9.63
C GLN A 25 7.83 9.04 -8.27
N ILE A 26 6.97 9.16 -7.27
CA ILE A 26 7.35 9.64 -5.96
C ILE A 26 7.44 8.47 -4.96
N GLY A 27 8.66 8.04 -4.64
CA GLY A 27 8.91 6.88 -3.77
C GLY A 27 8.36 7.00 -2.35
N TYR A 28 8.28 8.22 -1.77
CA TYR A 28 7.74 8.40 -0.42
C TYR A 28 6.22 8.17 -0.31
N VAL A 29 5.50 8.10 -1.43
CA VAL A 29 4.07 7.68 -1.44
C VAL A 29 3.90 6.26 -0.89
N ALA A 30 4.91 5.39 -1.02
CA ALA A 30 4.91 4.05 -0.44
C ALA A 30 4.67 4.07 1.08
N ILE A 31 5.25 5.04 1.78
CA ILE A 31 5.09 5.19 3.24
C ILE A 31 3.63 5.51 3.57
N ALA A 32 3.01 6.39 2.79
CA ALA A 32 1.60 6.72 2.93
C ALA A 32 0.70 5.51 2.65
N VAL A 33 1.02 4.69 1.63
CA VAL A 33 0.32 3.42 1.36
C VAL A 33 0.38 2.49 2.57
N GLY A 34 1.58 2.28 3.12
CA GLY A 34 1.76 1.46 4.33
C GLY A 34 0.94 1.96 5.52
N PHE A 35 0.90 3.27 5.72
CA PHE A 35 0.11 3.90 6.77
C PHE A 35 -1.40 3.67 6.57
N VAL A 36 -1.93 3.95 5.38
CA VAL A 36 -3.36 3.80 5.06
C VAL A 36 -3.80 2.35 5.19
N VAL A 37 -3.02 1.40 4.66
CA VAL A 37 -3.31 -0.04 4.77
C VAL A 37 -3.29 -0.50 6.23
N GLY A 38 -2.25 -0.11 6.97
CA GLY A 38 -2.12 -0.46 8.40
C GLY A 38 -3.30 0.06 9.22
N PHE A 39 -3.67 1.34 9.05
CA PHE A 39 -4.83 1.91 9.73
C PHE A 39 -6.15 1.24 9.34
N ALA A 40 -6.35 0.94 8.06
CA ALA A 40 -7.55 0.24 7.60
C ALA A 40 -7.70 -1.13 8.26
N ILE A 41 -6.59 -1.85 8.46
CA ILE A 41 -6.58 -3.14 9.16
C ILE A 41 -6.81 -2.95 10.66
N ARG A 42 -6.20 -1.94 11.28
CA ARG A 42 -6.40 -1.64 12.72
C ARG A 42 -7.86 -1.35 13.03
N ILE A 43 -8.52 -0.51 12.24
CA ILE A 43 -9.92 -0.12 12.44
C ILE A 43 -10.85 -1.33 12.27
N ALA A 44 -10.60 -2.17 11.26
CA ALA A 44 -11.49 -3.29 10.95
C ALA A 44 -11.19 -4.58 11.75
N GLY A 45 -9.95 -4.81 12.14
CA GLY A 45 -9.47 -6.08 12.67
C GLY A 45 -9.73 -6.29 14.15
N LYS A 46 -10.00 -5.23 14.92
CA LYS A 46 -10.05 -5.26 16.41
C LYS A 46 -8.83 -5.97 17.04
N GLY A 47 -7.73 -6.06 16.29
CA GLY A 47 -6.71 -7.08 16.49
C GLY A 47 -5.49 -6.55 17.21
N MET A 48 -5.14 -7.18 18.33
CA MET A 48 -3.83 -7.05 18.97
C MET A 48 -2.88 -8.17 18.53
N ASP A 49 -3.40 -9.20 17.82
CA ASP A 49 -2.63 -10.36 17.44
C ASP A 49 -1.59 -10.05 16.34
N PRO A 50 -0.39 -10.67 16.40
CA PRO A 50 0.67 -10.50 15.39
C PRO A 50 0.23 -10.74 13.94
N ILE A 51 -0.80 -11.57 13.73
CA ILE A 51 -1.34 -11.88 12.40
C ILE A 51 -1.85 -10.64 11.65
N PHE A 52 -2.42 -9.66 12.36
CA PHE A 52 -2.89 -8.42 11.75
C PHE A 52 -1.73 -7.58 11.21
N GLY A 53 -0.62 -7.55 11.94
CA GLY A 53 0.62 -6.92 11.47
C GLY A 53 1.14 -7.56 10.18
N TYR A 54 1.23 -8.89 10.11
CA TYR A 54 1.70 -9.58 8.90
C TYR A 54 0.79 -9.35 7.70
N ILE A 55 -0.53 -9.35 7.91
CA ILE A 55 -1.49 -9.02 6.85
C ILE A 55 -1.30 -7.58 6.37
N GLY A 56 -1.07 -6.62 7.28
CA GLY A 56 -0.82 -5.23 6.92
C GLY A 56 0.48 -5.00 6.17
N ALA A 57 1.55 -5.65 6.59
CA ALA A 57 2.81 -5.68 5.85
C ALA A 57 2.62 -6.20 4.42
N GLY A 58 1.97 -7.36 4.26
CA GLY A 58 1.75 -7.98 2.95
C GLY A 58 0.86 -7.12 2.04
N LEU A 59 -0.23 -6.57 2.58
CA LEU A 59 -1.14 -5.73 1.81
C LEU A 59 -0.54 -4.36 1.47
N ALA A 60 0.31 -3.80 2.34
CA ALA A 60 1.06 -2.58 2.04
C ALA A 60 2.03 -2.78 0.88
N LEU A 61 2.78 -3.90 0.88
CA LEU A 61 3.68 -4.25 -0.22
C LEU A 61 2.90 -4.45 -1.53
N LEU A 62 1.77 -5.17 -1.48
CA LEU A 62 0.90 -5.33 -2.65
C LEU A 62 0.38 -3.98 -3.17
N GLY A 63 -0.08 -3.10 -2.28
CA GLY A 63 -0.51 -1.75 -2.64
C GLY A 63 0.60 -0.94 -3.31
N CYS A 64 1.84 -1.04 -2.81
CA CYS A 64 2.99 -0.37 -3.42
C CYS A 64 3.31 -0.94 -4.80
N ALA A 65 3.33 -2.27 -4.94
CA ALA A 65 3.60 -2.92 -6.22
C ALA A 65 2.56 -2.56 -7.28
N VAL A 66 1.26 -2.58 -6.91
CA VAL A 66 0.18 -2.20 -7.82
C VAL A 66 0.23 -0.70 -8.14
N GLY A 67 0.48 0.17 -7.14
CA GLY A 67 0.61 1.61 -7.36
C GLY A 67 1.77 1.97 -8.29
N ASN A 68 2.92 1.29 -8.14
CA ASN A 68 4.06 1.45 -9.04
C ASN A 68 3.71 0.95 -10.45
N LEU A 69 3.12 -0.25 -10.59
CA LEU A 69 2.71 -0.78 -11.88
C LEU A 69 1.75 0.17 -12.63
N LEU A 70 0.74 0.70 -11.94
CA LEU A 70 -0.21 1.67 -12.53
C LEU A 70 0.50 2.96 -12.94
N SER A 71 1.44 3.44 -12.12
CA SER A 71 2.24 4.64 -12.41
C SER A 71 3.11 4.46 -13.66
N VAL A 72 3.80 3.33 -13.79
CA VAL A 72 4.66 3.03 -14.95
C VAL A 72 3.80 2.79 -16.19
N SER A 73 2.66 2.13 -16.04
CA SER A 73 1.70 1.93 -17.12
C SER A 73 1.13 3.24 -17.65
N TYR A 74 0.96 4.24 -16.77
CA TYR A 74 0.55 5.57 -17.20
C TYR A 74 1.63 6.24 -18.06
N PHE A 75 2.88 6.24 -17.62
CA PHE A 75 3.98 6.82 -18.40
C PHE A 75 4.16 6.14 -19.76
N VAL A 76 4.13 4.81 -19.81
CA VAL A 76 4.26 4.08 -21.07
C VAL A 76 3.07 4.33 -22.00
N ALA A 77 1.85 4.43 -21.47
CA ALA A 77 0.69 4.76 -22.28
C ALA A 77 0.78 6.18 -22.85
N ASP A 78 1.23 7.14 -22.04
CA ASP A 78 1.43 8.54 -22.45
C ASP A 78 2.52 8.67 -23.54
N GLU A 79 3.65 7.94 -23.40
CA GLU A 79 4.72 7.91 -24.41
C GLU A 79 4.29 7.29 -25.75
N LEU A 80 3.33 6.36 -25.73
CA LEU A 80 2.83 5.68 -26.91
C LEU A 80 1.59 6.38 -27.53
N ASP A 81 1.18 7.54 -27.00
CA ASP A 81 -0.07 8.22 -27.36
C ASP A 81 -1.31 7.30 -27.27
N LEU A 82 -1.30 6.36 -26.32
CA LEU A 82 -2.38 5.41 -26.07
C LEU A 82 -3.24 5.84 -24.89
N SER A 83 -4.52 5.49 -24.94
CA SER A 83 -5.38 5.59 -23.77
C SER A 83 -4.88 4.65 -22.67
N PHE A 84 -4.75 5.18 -21.45
CA PHE A 84 -4.33 4.40 -20.28
C PHE A 84 -5.20 3.16 -20.06
N ALA A 85 -6.51 3.26 -20.27
CA ALA A 85 -7.42 2.14 -20.14
C ALA A 85 -7.14 1.04 -21.19
N ASP A 86 -6.91 1.44 -22.45
CA ASP A 86 -6.61 0.50 -23.53
C ASP A 86 -5.28 -0.19 -23.29
N PHE A 87 -4.27 0.53 -22.80
CA PHE A 87 -2.99 -0.06 -22.41
C PHE A 87 -3.16 -1.10 -21.30
N LEU A 88 -3.91 -0.78 -20.24
CA LEU A 88 -4.17 -1.71 -19.13
C LEU A 88 -4.91 -2.98 -19.57
N LEU A 89 -5.86 -2.87 -20.52
CA LEU A 89 -6.60 -4.02 -21.05
C LEU A 89 -5.72 -4.96 -21.89
N ASN A 90 -4.61 -4.45 -22.44
CA ASN A 90 -3.66 -5.21 -23.25
C ASN A 90 -2.42 -5.66 -22.45
N LEU A 91 -2.37 -5.39 -21.14
CA LEU A 91 -1.27 -5.83 -20.28
C LEU A 91 -1.18 -7.35 -20.26
N ASN A 92 0.03 -7.85 -20.45
CA ASN A 92 0.37 -9.26 -20.29
C ASN A 92 1.46 -9.43 -19.24
N VAL A 93 1.54 -10.63 -18.66
CA VAL A 93 2.49 -10.93 -17.56
C VAL A 93 3.95 -10.67 -17.95
N PRO A 94 4.43 -11.06 -19.16
CA PRO A 94 5.80 -10.74 -19.58
C PRO A 94 6.09 -9.23 -19.57
N LEU A 95 5.19 -8.43 -20.15
CA LEU A 95 5.32 -6.98 -20.23
C LEU A 95 5.31 -6.34 -18.83
N VAL A 96 4.41 -6.77 -17.94
CA VAL A 96 4.39 -6.31 -16.54
C VAL A 96 5.74 -6.56 -15.86
N VAL A 97 6.31 -7.76 -16.03
CA VAL A 97 7.61 -8.10 -15.43
C VAL A 97 8.74 -7.25 -16.00
N GLU A 98 8.73 -7.01 -17.32
CA GLU A 98 9.73 -6.17 -17.98
C GLU A 98 9.64 -4.73 -17.52
N MET A 99 8.44 -4.14 -17.52
CA MET A 99 8.20 -2.77 -17.05
C MET A 99 8.62 -2.58 -15.60
N MET A 100 8.20 -3.49 -14.71
CA MET A 100 8.54 -3.42 -13.30
C MET A 100 10.03 -3.59 -13.03
N LYS A 101 10.77 -4.30 -13.89
CA LYS A 101 12.24 -4.41 -13.79
C LYS A 101 12.93 -3.17 -14.33
N ALA A 102 12.46 -2.64 -15.45
CA ALA A 102 13.04 -1.46 -16.10
C ALA A 102 12.84 -0.19 -15.26
N SER A 103 11.70 -0.06 -14.58
CA SER A 103 11.41 1.07 -13.70
C SER A 103 11.99 0.92 -12.28
N PHE A 104 12.49 -0.27 -11.93
CA PHE A 104 12.91 -0.54 -10.56
C PHE A 104 14.16 0.25 -10.18
N SER A 105 14.07 0.96 -9.05
CA SER A 105 15.23 1.60 -8.43
C SER A 105 15.62 0.89 -7.13
N PRO A 106 16.91 0.85 -6.76
CA PRO A 106 17.31 0.36 -5.44
C PRO A 106 16.65 1.13 -4.28
N MET A 107 16.23 2.37 -4.52
CA MET A 107 15.52 3.19 -3.54
C MET A 107 14.10 2.68 -3.28
N ASP A 108 13.50 1.96 -4.22
CA ASP A 108 12.19 1.31 -4.04
C ASP A 108 12.25 0.27 -2.92
N LEU A 109 13.38 -0.44 -2.74
CA LEU A 109 13.56 -1.36 -1.62
C LEU A 109 13.46 -0.66 -0.28
N LEU A 110 14.06 0.53 -0.17
CA LEU A 110 14.00 1.33 1.05
C LEU A 110 12.56 1.76 1.33
N PHE A 111 11.88 2.32 0.35
CA PHE A 111 10.51 2.81 0.53
C PHE A 111 9.48 1.69 0.72
N TYR A 112 9.64 0.55 0.04
CA TYR A 112 8.80 -0.62 0.26
C TYR A 112 9.07 -1.24 1.61
N GLY A 113 10.33 -1.27 2.07
CA GLY A 113 10.68 -1.67 3.43
C GLY A 113 10.00 -0.80 4.49
N LEU A 114 10.00 0.53 4.29
CA LEU A 114 9.28 1.46 5.16
C LEU A 114 7.76 1.29 5.08
N ALA A 115 7.21 1.02 3.90
CA ALA A 115 5.79 0.73 3.72
C ALA A 115 5.37 -0.55 4.45
N ILE A 116 6.16 -1.61 4.35
CA ILE A 116 5.98 -2.87 5.08
C ILE A 116 6.02 -2.61 6.59
N TYR A 117 7.04 -1.89 7.06
CA TYR A 117 7.19 -1.56 8.48
C TYR A 117 5.99 -0.74 8.99
N ALA A 118 5.55 0.27 8.24
CA ALA A 118 4.38 1.07 8.56
C ALA A 118 3.11 0.21 8.57
N GLY A 119 2.88 -0.59 7.52
CA GLY A 119 1.75 -1.50 7.41
C GLY A 119 1.68 -2.47 8.57
N TYR A 120 2.82 -3.03 9.00
CA TYR A 120 2.90 -3.89 10.18
C TYR A 120 2.57 -3.12 11.46
N LYS A 121 3.31 -2.04 11.74
CA LYS A 121 3.23 -1.32 13.01
C LYS A 121 1.86 -0.68 13.24
N PHE A 122 1.27 -0.11 12.20
CA PHE A 122 -0.01 0.59 12.31
C PHE A 122 -1.23 -0.33 12.28
N SER A 123 -1.05 -1.63 11.99
CA SER A 123 -2.15 -2.61 12.03
C SER A 123 -2.58 -3.00 13.44
N PHE A 124 -1.77 -2.71 14.47
CA PHE A 124 -2.09 -3.06 15.85
C PHE A 124 -3.00 -2.02 16.52
N ARG A 125 -4.03 -2.50 17.21
CA ARG A 125 -4.82 -1.66 18.10
C ARG A 125 -4.03 -1.38 19.39
N GLN A 126 -4.00 -0.13 19.82
CA GLN A 126 -3.50 0.23 21.15
C GLN A 126 -4.65 0.13 22.15
N ILE A 127 -4.40 -0.51 23.30
CA ILE A 127 -5.34 -0.51 24.44
C ILE A 127 -5.33 0.90 25.03
N THR A 128 -6.52 1.47 25.24
CA THR A 128 -6.67 2.81 25.83
C THR A 128 -6.50 2.72 27.35
N GLN A 129 -5.99 3.77 28.00
CA GLN A 129 -5.84 3.79 29.47
C GLN A 129 -7.17 3.53 30.20
N ASP A 130 -8.29 3.94 29.62
CA ASP A 130 -9.63 3.68 30.17
C ASP A 130 -9.97 2.18 30.19
N GLU A 131 -9.59 1.42 29.16
CA GLU A 131 -9.78 -0.04 29.12
C GLU A 131 -8.86 -0.77 30.11
N LEU A 132 -7.64 -0.26 30.30
CA LEU A 132 -6.72 -0.77 31.33
C LEU A 132 -7.27 -0.56 32.74
N ASN A 133 -7.86 0.61 33.00
CA ASN A 133 -8.47 0.94 34.27
C ASN A 133 -9.73 0.10 34.54
N GLU A 134 -10.58 -0.13 33.53
CA GLU A 134 -11.73 -1.03 33.63
C GLU A 134 -11.33 -2.48 33.90
N LEU A 135 -10.30 -2.99 33.22
CA LEU A 135 -9.78 -4.34 33.45
C LEU A 135 -9.16 -4.49 34.84
N ALA A 136 -8.42 -3.47 35.31
CA ALA A 136 -7.86 -3.46 36.66
C ALA A 136 -8.98 -3.45 37.72
N ALA A 137 -10.03 -2.64 37.52
CA ALA A 137 -11.18 -2.56 38.42
C ALA A 137 -12.03 -3.85 38.43
N ALA A 138 -12.14 -4.56 37.31
CA ALA A 138 -12.86 -5.84 37.22
C ALA A 138 -12.08 -7.03 37.82
N SER A 139 -10.78 -6.85 38.09
CA SER A 139 -9.90 -7.87 38.69
C SER A 139 -9.62 -7.68 40.18
N ALA A 140 -10.18 -6.61 40.79
CA ALA A 140 -10.12 -6.28 42.22
C ALA A 140 -11.40 -6.70 42.94
#